data_AF-A0A9P6RUJ7-F1
#
_entry.id   AF-A0A9P6RUJ7-F1
#
_cell.length_a   1.000
_cell.length_b   1.000
_cell.length_c   1.000
_cell.angle_alpha   90.00
_cell.angle_beta   90.00
_cell.angle_gamma   90.00
#
_symmetry.space_group_name_H-M   'P 1'
#
loop_
_entity.id
_entity.type
_entity.pdbx_description
1 polymer ?
#
loop_
_entity_poly.entity_id
_entity_poly.type
_entity_poly.pdbx_seq_one_letter_code
_entity_poly.pdbx_strand_id
1 'polypeptide(L)'
;MFAKSVNFVALVAVALTACMTVEATHWCFCESLGTTETLCIKYIGGNWDGGSCGLDTDTKWNNFKGICGRDYGQNALNCWV
;
A
#
# COMPACT_ATOMS: atom_id res chain seq x y z
N MET A 1 5.72 14.20 52.19
CA MET A 1 5.19 13.32 51.12
C MET A 1 5.57 13.96 49.79
N PHE A 2 6.63 13.48 49.15
CA PHE A 2 7.08 14.01 47.86
C PHE A 2 6.19 13.42 46.77
N ALA A 3 5.26 14.22 46.26
CA ALA A 3 4.50 13.87 45.07
C ALA A 3 5.49 13.72 43.92
N LYS A 4 5.71 12.47 43.49
CA LYS A 4 6.48 12.15 42.29
C LYS A 4 5.81 12.86 41.11
N SER A 5 6.45 13.89 40.57
CA SER A 5 6.14 14.42 39.23
C SER A 5 6.34 13.29 38.23
N VAL A 6 5.25 12.63 37.88
CA VAL A 6 5.25 11.64 36.81
C VAL A 6 5.41 12.44 35.52
N ASN A 7 6.57 12.30 34.88
CA ASN A 7 6.96 12.97 33.64
C ASN A 7 5.88 12.83 32.56
N PHE A 8 5.05 13.87 32.40
CA PHE A 8 4.10 14.01 31.29
C PHE A 8 4.77 13.88 29.91
N VAL A 9 6.08 14.17 29.84
CA VAL A 9 6.90 14.07 28.63
C VAL A 9 6.99 12.62 28.10
N ALA A 10 6.95 11.61 28.98
CA ALA A 10 7.04 10.22 28.56
C ALA A 10 5.75 9.73 27.87
N LEU A 11 4.58 10.24 28.28
CA LEU A 11 3.29 9.86 27.66
C LEU A 11 3.15 10.44 26.25
N VAL A 12 3.63 11.65 26.02
CA VAL A 12 3.59 12.28 24.68
C VAL A 12 4.52 11.57 23.70
N ALA A 13 5.69 11.11 24.16
CA ALA A 13 6.64 10.39 23.32
C ALA A 13 6.11 9.03 22.83
N VAL A 14 5.34 8.31 23.66
CA VAL A 14 4.74 7.01 23.27
C VAL A 14 3.60 7.21 22.27
N ALA A 15 2.81 8.29 22.37
CA ALA A 15 1.74 8.58 21.44
C ALA A 15 2.23 8.95 20.03
N LEU A 16 3.40 9.59 19.91
CA LEU A 16 3.99 9.97 18.60
C LEU A 16 4.56 8.78 17.81
N THR A 17 4.93 7.69 18.49
CA THR A 17 5.57 6.53 17.84
C THR A 17 4.55 5.59 17.16
N ALA A 18 3.25 5.79 17.39
CA ALA A 18 2.18 4.92 16.87
C ALA A 18 1.46 5.48 15.63
N CYS A 19 1.91 6.60 15.06
CA CYS A 19 1.47 7.01 13.72
C CYS A 19 2.26 6.21 12.68
N MET A 20 2.12 4.88 12.71
CA MET A 20 2.38 4.08 11.52
C MET A 20 1.23 4.45 10.59
N THR A 21 1.52 5.35 9.65
CA THR A 21 0.70 5.54 8.45
C THR A 21 0.49 4.16 7.86
N VAL A 22 -0.68 3.60 8.09
CA VAL A 22 -1.15 2.42 7.38
C VAL A 22 -1.29 2.93 5.95
N GLU A 23 -0.27 2.69 5.12
CA GLU A 23 -0.38 2.99 3.69
C GLU A 23 -1.61 2.22 3.20
N ALA A 24 -2.60 2.97 2.71
CA ALA A 24 -3.84 2.36 2.26
C ALA A 24 -3.51 1.42 1.11
N THR A 25 -3.86 0.15 1.24
CA THR A 25 -3.60 -0.83 0.19
C THR A 25 -4.38 -0.42 -1.06
N HIS A 26 -3.67 -0.14 -2.14
CA HIS A 26 -4.29 0.11 -3.44
C HIS A 26 -4.69 -1.21 -4.07
N TRP A 27 -5.98 -1.42 -4.30
CA TRP A 27 -6.48 -2.57 -5.04
C TRP A 27 -6.59 -2.18 -6.51
N CYS A 28 -5.82 -2.85 -7.37
CA CYS A 28 -5.72 -2.47 -8.77
C CYS A 28 -5.80 -3.66 -9.73
N PHE A 29 -6.39 -3.40 -10.89
CA PHE A 29 -6.56 -4.31 -12.00
C PHE A 29 -5.97 -3.70 -13.27
N CYS A 30 -5.27 -4.51 -14.05
CA CYS A 30 -4.65 -4.12 -15.30
C CYS A 30 -5.12 -5.04 -16.44
N GLU A 31 -5.85 -4.47 -17.39
CA GLU A 31 -6.29 -5.09 -18.66
C GLU A 31 -7.18 -6.34 -18.49
N SER A 32 -6.63 -7.43 -17.94
CA SER A 32 -7.31 -8.70 -17.67
C SER A 32 -6.85 -9.30 -16.34
N LEU A 33 -7.59 -10.30 -15.83
CA LEU A 33 -7.24 -11.00 -14.58
C LEU A 33 -5.87 -11.67 -14.67
N GLY A 34 -5.58 -12.36 -15.78
CA GLY A 34 -4.31 -13.07 -15.96
C GLY A 34 -3.12 -12.12 -16.06
N THR A 35 -3.29 -10.98 -16.73
CA THR A 35 -2.29 -9.91 -16.77
C THR A 35 -2.06 -9.34 -15.38
N THR A 36 -3.14 -9.00 -14.67
CA THR A 36 -3.08 -8.46 -13.31
C THR A 36 -2.39 -9.40 -12.35
N GLU A 37 -2.78 -10.68 -12.34
CA GLU A 37 -2.18 -11.73 -11.50
C GLU A 37 -0.68 -11.86 -11.79
N THR A 38 -0.32 -11.92 -13.08
CA THR A 38 1.08 -12.04 -13.51
C THR A 38 1.91 -10.86 -13.04
N LEU A 39 1.43 -9.62 -13.26
CA LEU A 39 2.08 -8.41 -12.78
C LEU A 39 2.20 -8.40 -11.26
N CYS A 40 1.11 -8.73 -10.58
CA CYS A 40 1.03 -8.70 -9.12
C CYS A 40 2.02 -9.68 -8.48
N ILE A 41 2.00 -10.94 -8.89
CA ILE A 41 2.76 -12.02 -8.25
C ILE A 41 4.21 -12.03 -8.75
N LYS A 42 4.45 -11.88 -10.05
CA LYS A 42 5.78 -12.09 -10.63
C LYS A 42 6.65 -10.84 -10.67
N TYR A 43 6.05 -9.65 -10.81
CA TYR A 43 6.81 -8.42 -11.04
C TYR A 43 6.80 -7.48 -9.84
N ILE A 44 5.67 -7.40 -9.12
CA ILE A 44 5.48 -6.40 -8.06
C ILE A 44 5.59 -6.99 -6.66
N GLY A 45 5.24 -8.26 -6.47
CA GLY A 45 5.15 -8.87 -5.14
C GLY A 45 4.01 -8.30 -4.30
N GLY A 46 2.85 -8.08 -4.93
CA GLY A 46 1.61 -7.67 -4.27
C GLY A 46 0.82 -8.86 -3.73
N ASN A 47 -0.27 -8.57 -3.03
CA ASN A 47 -1.17 -9.59 -2.50
C ASN A 47 -2.35 -9.81 -3.46
N TRP A 48 -2.36 -10.94 -4.17
CA TRP A 48 -3.43 -11.28 -5.11
C TRP A 48 -4.64 -11.87 -4.38
N ASP A 49 -5.83 -11.27 -4.56
CA ASP A 49 -7.08 -11.69 -3.91
C ASP A 49 -8.03 -12.47 -4.83
N GLY A 50 -7.65 -12.68 -6.10
CA GLY A 50 -8.48 -13.31 -7.12
C GLY A 50 -9.24 -12.34 -8.05
N GLY A 51 -9.08 -11.03 -7.84
CA GLY A 51 -9.67 -10.00 -8.71
C GLY A 51 -8.80 -8.76 -8.90
N SER A 52 -7.91 -8.48 -7.96
CA SER A 52 -7.10 -7.28 -7.92
C SER A 52 -5.76 -7.53 -7.21
N CYS A 53 -4.78 -6.70 -7.55
CA CYS A 53 -3.50 -6.68 -6.87
C CYS A 53 -3.59 -5.74 -5.67
N GLY A 54 -3.46 -6.26 -4.45
CA GLY A 54 -3.35 -5.49 -3.22
C GLY A 54 -1.93 -4.97 -3.05
N LEU A 55 -1.74 -3.68 -3.33
CA LEU A 55 -0.45 -2.99 -3.31
C LEU A 55 -0.34 -2.18 -2.02
N ASP A 56 0.45 -2.68 -1.08
CA ASP A 56 0.63 -2.19 0.29
C ASP A 56 1.62 -1.02 0.43
N THR A 57 2.24 -0.58 -0.67
CA THR A 57 3.17 0.56 -0.67
C THR A 57 3.05 1.40 -1.93
N ASP A 58 3.35 2.70 -1.81
CA ASP A 58 3.40 3.63 -2.94
C ASP A 58 4.39 3.19 -4.03
N THR A 59 5.49 2.53 -3.64
CA THR A 59 6.48 2.02 -4.60
C THR A 59 5.89 0.90 -5.45
N LYS A 60 5.20 -0.06 -4.84
CA LYS A 60 4.53 -1.15 -5.56
C LYS A 60 3.41 -0.62 -6.44
N TRP A 61 2.65 0.37 -5.96
CA TRP A 61 1.64 1.08 -6.72
C TRP A 61 2.20 1.75 -7.98
N ASN A 62 3.23 2.58 -7.83
CA ASN A 62 3.83 3.29 -8.95
C ASN A 62 4.46 2.34 -9.98
N ASN A 63 5.08 1.25 -9.52
CA ASN A 63 5.62 0.22 -10.42
C ASN A 63 4.51 -0.50 -11.18
N PHE A 64 3.44 -0.93 -10.49
CA PHE A 64 2.30 -1.59 -11.13
C PHE A 64 1.65 -0.70 -12.19
N LYS A 65 1.37 0.56 -11.83
CA LYS A 65 0.84 1.58 -12.74
C LYS A 65 1.76 1.82 -13.93
N GLY A 66 3.06 1.94 -13.69
CA GLY A 66 4.05 2.19 -14.74
C GLY A 66 4.13 1.05 -15.76
N ILE A 67 4.15 -0.20 -15.30
CA ILE A 67 4.17 -1.37 -16.18
C ILE A 67 2.84 -1.49 -16.93
N CYS A 68 1.71 -1.39 -16.23
CA CYS A 68 0.39 -1.47 -16.85
C CYS A 68 0.19 -0.41 -17.93
N GLY A 69 0.52 0.85 -17.63
CA GLY A 69 0.38 1.97 -18.55
C GLY A 69 1.31 1.90 -19.75
N ARG A 70 2.51 1.31 -19.59
CA ARG A 70 3.48 1.13 -20.69
C ARG A 70 3.08 0.00 -21.63
N ASP A 71 2.65 -1.14 -21.07
CA ASP A 71 2.48 -2.37 -21.84
C ASP A 71 1.05 -2.54 -22.38
N TYR A 72 0.06 -1.94 -21.72
CA TYR A 72 -1.38 -2.06 -22.06
C TYR A 72 -2.09 -0.72 -22.25
N GLY A 73 -1.40 0.40 -22.01
CA GLY A 73 -1.93 1.75 -22.13
C GLY A 73 -2.56 2.28 -20.85
N GLN A 74 -2.63 3.61 -20.74
CA GLN A 74 -3.05 4.31 -19.51
C GLN A 74 -4.51 4.01 -19.09
N ASN A 75 -5.36 3.60 -20.04
CA ASN A 75 -6.76 3.27 -19.79
C ASN A 75 -7.00 1.83 -19.33
N ALA A 76 -5.96 0.98 -19.36
CA ALA A 76 -6.07 -0.42 -18.94
C ALA A 76 -6.09 -0.57 -17.41
N LEU A 77 -5.68 0.47 -16.69
CA LEU A 77 -5.57 0.47 -15.24
C LEU A 77 -6.88 0.90 -14.58
N ASN A 78 -7.39 0.05 -13.69
CA ASN A 78 -8.57 0.31 -12.88
C ASN A 78 -8.20 0.08 -11.40
N CYS A 79 -8.44 1.05 -10.53
CA CYS A 79 -8.12 0.93 -9.12
C CYS A 79 -9.28 1.39 -8.24
N TRP A 80 -9.37 0.77 -7.06
CA TRP A 80 -10.35 1.07 -6.03
C TRP A 80 -9.62 1.60 -4.79
N VAL A 81 -10.18 2.65 -4.20
CA VAL A 81 -9.73 3.27 -2.94
C VAL A 81 -10.59 2.82 -1.77
#